data_AF-A0A7C9LSJ7-F1
#
_entry.id   AF-A0A7C9LSJ7-F1
#
_cell.length_a   1.000
_cell.length_b   1.000
_cell.length_c   1.000
_cell.angle_alpha   90.00
_cell.angle_beta   90.00
_cell.angle_gamma   90.00
#
_symmetry.space_group_name_H-M   'P 1'
#
loop_
_entity.id
_entity.type
_entity.pdbx_description
1 polymer ?
#
loop_
_entity_poly.entity_id
_entity_poly.type
_entity_poly.pdbx_seq_one_letter_code
_entity_poly.pdbx_strand_id
1 'polypeptide(L)'
;MIEFKVVPRKATMGKMKGKMVYIAAPKGQQKISPEMVLERIVRETSLTEGDARNVIITLRNLILECARMGTGLDLGDIFSLRVNVPSKMEENEKDVCAKSLKTPKLTLTWKSPVRKALKELQVDVDNPARKKKSLTPAPSPNGEGSEENPGPQAG
;
A
#
# COMPACT_ATOMS: atom_id res chain seq x y z
N MET A 1 -2.92 2.15 14.68
CA MET A 1 -3.10 0.82 14.04
C MET A 1 -4.23 0.92 13.02
N ILE A 2 -4.03 0.48 11.78
CA ILE A 2 -5.10 0.44 10.77
C ILE A 2 -5.82 -0.90 10.89
N GLU A 3 -7.13 -0.85 11.10
CA GLU A 3 -7.96 -2.05 11.19
C GLU A 3 -8.59 -2.41 9.85
N PHE A 4 -8.55 -3.69 9.53
CA PHE A 4 -9.20 -4.28 8.38
C PHE A 4 -10.27 -5.27 8.82
N LYS A 5 -11.31 -5.44 8.00
CA LYS A 5 -12.33 -6.48 8.12
C LYS A 5 -12.25 -7.43 6.93
N VAL A 6 -12.64 -8.69 7.14
CA VAL A 6 -12.74 -9.68 6.07
C VAL A 6 -14.00 -9.41 5.25
N VAL A 7 -13.86 -9.25 3.94
CA VAL A 7 -15.00 -9.10 3.00
C VAL A 7 -14.92 -10.13 1.87
N PRO A 8 -16.05 -10.77 1.49
CA PRO A 8 -16.10 -11.64 0.33
C PRO A 8 -16.15 -10.81 -0.97
N ARG A 9 -15.46 -11.27 -2.02
CA ARG A 9 -15.49 -10.67 -3.36
C ARG A 9 -15.31 -11.75 -4.43
N LYS A 10 -15.95 -11.59 -5.58
CA LYS A 10 -15.69 -12.42 -6.76
C LYS A 10 -14.39 -11.97 -7.44
N ALA A 11 -13.45 -12.87 -7.63
CA ALA A 11 -12.19 -12.55 -8.31
C ALA A 11 -12.42 -12.30 -9.81
N THR A 12 -11.94 -11.17 -10.32
CA THR A 12 -12.14 -10.75 -11.73
C THR A 12 -10.98 -11.12 -12.64
N MET A 13 -9.80 -11.37 -12.08
CA MET A 13 -8.55 -11.61 -12.81
C MET A 13 -7.65 -12.64 -12.10
N GLY A 14 -6.68 -13.17 -12.83
CA GLY A 14 -5.70 -14.13 -12.32
C GLY A 14 -6.22 -15.57 -12.22
N LYS A 15 -5.43 -16.43 -11.57
CA LYS A 15 -5.73 -17.87 -11.46
C LYS A 15 -7.04 -18.19 -10.71
N MET A 16 -7.50 -17.27 -9.87
CA MET A 16 -8.74 -17.42 -9.07
C MET A 16 -9.98 -16.83 -9.73
N LYS A 17 -9.89 -16.35 -10.99
CA LYS A 17 -10.98 -15.69 -11.71
C LYS A 17 -12.28 -16.52 -11.65
N GLY A 18 -13.38 -15.87 -11.30
CA GLY A 18 -14.71 -16.47 -11.20
C GLY A 18 -15.06 -17.06 -9.83
N LYS A 19 -14.08 -17.33 -8.96
CA LYS A 19 -14.31 -17.87 -7.61
C LYS A 19 -14.58 -16.76 -6.59
N MET A 20 -15.29 -17.11 -5.52
CA MET A 20 -15.43 -16.28 -4.33
C MET A 20 -14.12 -16.32 -3.52
N VAL A 21 -13.55 -15.14 -3.24
CA VAL A 21 -12.35 -14.94 -2.45
C VAL A 21 -12.64 -14.01 -1.28
N TYR A 22 -11.82 -14.06 -0.24
CA TYR A 22 -11.94 -13.19 0.94
C TYR A 22 -10.73 -12.26 1.00
N ILE A 23 -10.97 -10.97 1.15
CA ILE A 23 -9.91 -9.94 1.23
C ILE A 23 -10.05 -9.13 2.51
N ALA A 24 -8.94 -8.56 2.98
CA ALA A 24 -8.93 -7.57 4.04
C ALA A 24 -9.27 -6.19 3.45
N ALA A 25 -10.39 -5.60 3.88
CA ALA A 25 -10.79 -4.24 3.50
C ALA A 25 -10.69 -3.31 4.73
N PRO A 26 -10.19 -2.07 4.59
CA PRO A 26 -10.06 -1.17 5.73
C PRO A 26 -11.44 -0.87 6.34
N LYS A 27 -11.53 -0.86 7.68
CA LYS A 27 -12.77 -0.49 8.40
C LYS A 27 -13.11 1.00 8.21
N GLY A 28 -12.10 1.82 7.96
CA GLY A 28 -12.21 3.23 7.63
C GLY A 28 -10.83 3.80 7.35
N GLN A 29 -10.78 4.95 6.68
CA GLN A 29 -9.54 5.68 6.46
C GLN A 29 -9.72 7.11 6.95
N GLN A 30 -9.01 7.45 8.02
CA GLN A 30 -8.87 8.83 8.48
C GLN A 30 -8.07 9.61 7.43
N LYS A 31 -8.45 10.86 7.20
CA LYS A 31 -7.76 11.78 6.28
C LYS A 31 -7.56 13.10 7.00
N ILE A 32 -6.35 13.66 6.89
CA ILE A 32 -6.10 15.05 7.28
C ILE A 32 -6.68 15.93 6.17
N SER A 33 -7.64 16.79 6.50
CA SER A 33 -8.25 17.70 5.51
C SER A 33 -7.30 18.84 5.14
N PRO A 34 -7.51 19.54 4.01
CA PRO A 34 -6.71 20.72 3.66
C PRO A 34 -6.69 21.78 4.77
N GLU A 35 -7.80 21.98 5.47
CA GLU A 35 -7.93 22.91 6.59
C GLU A 35 -7.09 22.45 7.79
N MET A 36 -7.12 21.16 8.11
CA MET A 36 -6.27 20.60 9.17
C MET A 36 -4.78 20.66 8.84
N VAL A 37 -4.40 20.50 7.55
CA VAL A 37 -3.02 20.68 7.11
C VAL A 37 -2.60 22.13 7.35
N LEU A 38 -3.44 23.08 6.94
CA LEU A 38 -3.16 24.50 7.09
C LEU A 38 -3.04 24.89 8.58
N GLU A 39 -4.00 24.48 9.41
CA GLU A 39 -3.98 24.73 10.85
C GLU A 39 -2.69 24.20 11.49
N ARG A 40 -2.26 22.99 11.12
CA ARG A 40 -1.01 22.41 11.60
C ARG A 40 0.21 23.22 11.18
N ILE A 41 0.28 23.65 9.92
CA ILE A 41 1.39 24.49 9.43
C ILE A 41 1.45 25.81 10.22
N VAL A 42 0.32 26.50 10.37
CA VAL A 42 0.26 27.77 11.11
C VAL A 42 0.63 27.57 12.57
N ARG A 43 0.18 26.50 13.20
CA ARG A 43 0.48 26.21 14.62
C ARG A 43 1.93 25.80 14.85
N GLU A 44 2.53 25.06 13.92
CA GLU A 44 3.87 24.46 14.07
C GLU A 44 4.99 25.34 13.48
N THR A 45 4.63 26.43 12.81
CA THR A 45 5.58 27.38 12.20
C THR A 45 5.22 28.81 12.58
N SER A 46 6.02 29.78 12.13
CA SER A 46 5.72 31.21 12.28
C SER A 46 4.94 31.80 11.10
N LEU A 47 4.46 30.96 10.17
CA LEU A 47 3.71 31.43 9.01
C LEU A 47 2.30 31.87 9.40
N THR A 48 1.85 32.98 8.82
CA THR A 48 0.43 33.33 8.91
C THR A 48 -0.42 32.36 8.08
N GLU A 49 -1.72 32.30 8.36
CA GLU A 49 -2.64 31.49 7.56
C GLU A 49 -2.60 31.88 6.07
N GLY A 50 -2.50 33.18 5.78
CA GLY A 50 -2.38 33.69 4.42
C GLY A 50 -1.10 33.20 3.73
N ASP A 51 0.04 33.27 4.41
CA ASP A 51 1.32 32.81 3.87
C ASP A 51 1.32 31.31 3.60
N ALA A 52 0.82 30.51 4.56
CA ALA A 52 0.74 29.07 4.41
C ALA A 52 -0.18 28.64 3.25
N ARG A 53 -1.33 29.32 3.07
CA ARG A 53 -2.20 29.12 1.90
C ARG A 53 -1.47 29.47 0.60
N ASN A 54 -0.76 30.61 0.56
CA ASN A 54 -0.01 31.05 -0.61
C ASN A 54 1.10 30.06 -1.00
N VAL A 55 1.82 29.50 -0.04
CA VAL A 55 2.82 28.45 -0.28
C VAL A 55 2.17 27.22 -0.94
N ILE A 56 1.04 26.74 -0.42
CA ILE A 56 0.33 25.56 -0.97
C ILE A 56 -0.16 25.84 -2.40
N ILE A 57 -0.74 27.02 -2.65
CA ILE A 57 -1.20 27.43 -3.99
C ILE A 57 -0.02 27.52 -4.96
N THR A 58 1.10 28.09 -4.52
CA THR A 58 2.32 28.21 -5.33
C THR A 58 2.87 26.83 -5.68
N LEU A 59 2.96 25.92 -4.70
CA LEU A 59 3.38 24.54 -4.93
C LEU A 59 2.46 23.81 -5.93
N ARG A 60 1.14 23.99 -5.84
CA ARG A 60 0.19 23.48 -6.83
C ARG A 60 0.52 24.00 -8.23
N ASN A 61 0.78 25.30 -8.37
CA ASN A 61 1.08 25.91 -9.67
C ASN A 61 2.39 25.37 -10.27
N LEU A 62 3.43 25.18 -9.45
CA LEU A 62 4.69 24.55 -9.88
C LEU A 62 4.45 23.11 -10.37
N ILE A 63 3.62 22.33 -9.68
CA ILE A 63 3.27 20.97 -10.13
C ILE A 63 2.52 21.00 -11.48
N LEU A 64 1.62 21.96 -11.68
CA LEU A 64 0.91 22.13 -12.95
C LEU A 64 1.85 22.54 -14.09
N GLU A 65 2.84 23.39 -13.80
CA GLU A 65 3.89 23.77 -14.75
C GLU A 65 4.74 22.56 -15.16
N CYS A 66 5.18 21.74 -14.20
CA CYS A 66 5.88 20.49 -14.47
C CYS A 66 5.09 19.55 -15.39
N ALA A 67 3.79 19.41 -15.14
CA ALA A 67 2.92 18.59 -15.98
C ALA A 67 2.79 19.11 -17.42
N ARG A 68 2.78 20.44 -17.61
CA ARG A 68 2.68 21.07 -18.94
C ARG A 68 3.99 21.05 -19.70
N MET A 69 5.11 21.29 -19.02
CA MET A 69 6.44 21.42 -19.63
C MET A 69 7.19 20.10 -19.74
N GLY A 70 6.70 19.02 -19.12
CA GLY A 70 7.40 17.75 -19.10
C GLY A 70 8.58 17.72 -18.11
N THR A 71 8.67 18.68 -17.19
CA THR A 71 9.76 18.77 -16.21
C THR A 71 9.45 17.98 -14.94
N GLY A 72 10.51 17.59 -14.21
CA GLY A 72 10.37 16.97 -12.90
C GLY A 72 10.35 18.00 -11.78
N LEU A 73 9.83 17.61 -10.61
CA LEU A 73 9.88 18.39 -9.38
C LEU A 73 10.41 17.50 -8.26
N ASP A 74 11.44 17.95 -7.54
CA ASP A 74 11.94 17.27 -6.35
C ASP A 74 11.58 18.11 -5.11
N LEU A 75 10.73 17.57 -4.25
CA LEU A 75 10.28 18.22 -3.01
C LEU A 75 11.05 17.68 -1.82
N GLY A 76 12.38 17.73 -1.91
CA GLY A 76 13.33 17.34 -0.86
C GLY A 76 13.09 15.92 -0.35
N ASP A 77 12.82 15.81 0.95
CA ASP A 77 12.65 14.55 1.67
C ASP A 77 11.23 13.98 1.63
N ILE A 78 10.33 14.60 0.86
CA ILE A 78 8.93 14.19 0.76
C ILE A 78 8.71 13.26 -0.43
N PHE A 79 8.76 13.80 -1.66
CA PHE A 79 8.58 13.06 -2.91
C PHE A 79 9.30 13.73 -4.07
N SER A 80 9.48 12.99 -5.16
CA SER A 80 9.82 13.53 -6.47
C SER A 80 8.74 13.18 -7.51
N LEU A 81 8.44 14.11 -8.40
CA LEU A 81 7.55 13.96 -9.55
C LEU A 81 8.35 13.89 -10.84
N ARG A 82 7.95 12.98 -11.74
CA ARG A 82 8.49 12.88 -13.09
C ARG A 82 7.35 12.71 -14.09
N VAL A 83 7.40 13.46 -15.20
CA VAL A 83 6.54 13.20 -16.36
C VAL A 83 7.08 11.99 -17.12
N ASN A 84 6.24 10.99 -17.29
CA ASN A 84 6.55 9.78 -18.05
C ASN A 84 5.58 9.69 -19.23
N VAL A 85 6.12 9.45 -20.42
CA VAL A 85 5.34 9.21 -21.64
C VAL A 85 5.64 7.79 -22.12
N PRO A 86 4.85 6.79 -21.69
CA PRO A 86 5.13 5.41 -22.06
C PRO A 86 4.92 5.19 -23.56
N SER A 87 5.71 4.34 -24.19
CA SER A 87 5.48 3.92 -25.57
C SER A 87 4.66 2.63 -25.65
N LYS A 88 3.97 2.42 -26.77
CA LYS A 88 3.57 1.12 -27.28
C LYS A 88 4.81 0.42 -27.86
N MET A 89 4.74 -0.90 -27.91
CA MET A 89 5.73 -1.71 -28.62
C MET A 89 5.26 -1.81 -30.06
N GLU A 90 6.10 -1.39 -31.00
CA GLU A 90 5.88 -1.58 -32.43
C GLU A 90 6.74 -2.77 -32.90
N GLU A 91 6.32 -3.43 -33.98
CA GLU A 91 7.02 -4.60 -34.51
C GLU A 91 8.36 -4.26 -35.18
N ASN A 92 8.43 -3.11 -35.88
CA ASN A 92 9.64 -2.63 -36.53
C ASN A 92 10.09 -1.28 -35.97
N GLU A 93 11.40 -1.04 -35.98
CA GLU A 93 12.01 0.21 -35.52
C GLU A 93 11.48 1.44 -36.26
N LYS A 94 11.28 1.33 -37.59
CA LYS A 94 10.80 2.42 -38.44
C LYS A 94 9.37 2.87 -38.12
N ASP A 95 8.58 2.00 -37.50
CA ASP A 95 7.18 2.27 -37.17
C ASP A 95 7.03 3.05 -35.86
N VAL A 96 8.11 3.16 -35.06
CA VAL A 96 8.14 3.93 -33.82
C VAL A 96 8.00 5.41 -34.14
N CYS A 97 6.87 6.00 -33.75
CA CYS A 97 6.58 7.40 -33.99
C CYS A 97 5.78 8.03 -32.83
N ALA A 98 5.40 9.29 -32.95
CA ALA A 98 4.61 9.99 -31.93
C ALA A 98 3.27 9.28 -31.61
N LYS A 99 2.69 8.52 -32.56
CA LYS A 99 1.46 7.73 -32.35
C LYS A 99 1.68 6.47 -31.50
N SER A 100 2.92 6.01 -31.41
CA SER A 100 3.34 4.93 -30.52
C SER A 100 3.32 5.40 -29.06
N LEU A 101 3.47 6.70 -28.80
CA LEU A 101 3.39 7.25 -27.44
C LEU A 101 1.97 7.14 -26.88
N LYS A 102 1.89 6.74 -25.61
CA LYS A 102 0.66 6.68 -24.81
C LYS A 102 0.47 8.00 -24.08
N THR A 103 -0.71 8.16 -23.48
CA THR A 103 -1.04 9.32 -22.65
C THR A 103 0.04 9.57 -21.58
N PRO A 104 0.61 10.79 -21.51
CA PRO A 104 1.55 11.19 -20.46
C PRO A 104 0.98 10.97 -19.07
N LYS A 105 1.84 10.63 -18.11
CA LYS A 105 1.46 10.40 -16.71
C LYS A 105 2.48 11.03 -15.78
N LEU A 106 2.00 11.58 -14.68
CA LEU A 106 2.85 12.04 -13.60
C LEU A 106 3.14 10.88 -12.65
N THR A 107 4.41 10.52 -12.52
CA THR A 107 4.86 9.48 -11.60
C THR A 107 5.36 10.14 -10.31
N LEU A 108 4.73 9.81 -9.18
CA LEU A 108 5.17 10.23 -7.86
C LEU A 108 6.01 9.14 -7.21
N THR A 109 7.17 9.52 -6.67
CA THR A 109 8.06 8.63 -5.92
C THR A 109 8.28 9.20 -4.53
N TRP A 110 7.79 8.49 -3.50
CA TRP A 110 8.05 8.83 -2.09
C TRP A 110 9.54 8.71 -1.76
N LYS A 111 10.06 9.59 -0.92
CA LYS A 111 11.47 9.58 -0.50
C LYS A 111 11.68 8.73 0.75
N SER A 112 12.94 8.58 1.16
CA SER A 112 13.36 7.63 2.21
C SER A 112 12.60 7.82 3.53
N PRO A 113 12.43 9.05 4.08
CA PRO A 113 11.72 9.23 5.35
C PRO A 113 10.27 8.73 5.30
N VAL A 114 9.54 9.07 4.24
CA VAL A 114 8.15 8.61 4.04
C VAL A 114 8.10 7.09 3.89
N ARG A 115 8.99 6.49 3.11
CA ARG A 115 9.04 5.02 2.95
C ARG A 115 9.36 4.28 4.25
N LYS A 116 10.20 4.85 5.12
CA LYS A 116 10.51 4.28 6.44
C LYS A 116 9.28 4.29 7.34
N ALA A 117 8.60 5.44 7.44
CA ALA A 117 7.36 5.55 8.21
C ALA A 117 6.27 4.57 7.73
N LEU A 118 6.16 4.32 6.41
CA LEU A 118 5.23 3.34 5.87
C LEU A 118 5.52 1.90 6.31
N LYS A 119 6.79 1.54 6.56
CA LYS A 119 7.17 0.20 7.04
C LYS A 119 6.84 -0.03 8.52
N GLU A 120 6.77 1.05 9.29
CA GLU A 120 6.45 1.02 10.73
C GLU A 120 4.93 1.00 10.99
N LEU A 121 4.13 1.05 9.92
CA LEU A 121 2.68 1.09 10.01
C LEU A 121 2.12 -0.21 10.60
N GLN A 122 1.54 -0.09 11.80
CA GLN A 122 0.85 -1.20 12.45
C GLN A 122 -0.51 -1.45 11.80
N VAL A 123 -0.74 -2.69 11.38
CA VAL A 123 -2.00 -3.14 10.76
C VAL A 123 -2.55 -4.34 11.51
N ASP A 124 -3.88 -4.40 11.65
CA ASP A 124 -4.58 -5.56 12.21
C ASP A 124 -5.75 -5.96 11.31
N VAL A 125 -6.06 -7.25 11.28
CA VAL A 125 -7.19 -7.82 10.55
C VAL A 125 -8.14 -8.46 11.53
N ASP A 126 -9.31 -7.85 11.67
CA ASP A 126 -10.40 -8.40 12.45
C ASP A 126 -11.04 -9.58 11.70
N ASN A 127 -10.51 -10.76 11.98
CA ASN A 127 -10.97 -12.03 11.43
C ASN A 127 -11.52 -12.93 12.55
N PRO A 128 -12.84 -12.87 12.82
CA PRO A 128 -13.45 -13.69 13.87
C PRO A 128 -13.31 -15.20 13.61
N ALA A 129 -13.26 -15.63 12.34
CA ALA A 129 -13.07 -17.04 12.00
C ALA A 129 -11.66 -17.55 12.34
N ARG A 130 -10.63 -16.70 12.23
CA ARG A 130 -9.26 -17.04 12.64
C ARG A 130 -9.10 -17.03 14.16
N LYS A 131 -9.72 -16.06 14.84
CA LYS A 131 -9.73 -15.97 16.31
C LYS A 131 -10.39 -17.19 16.98
N LYS A 132 -11.43 -17.77 16.36
CA LYS A 132 -12.05 -19.03 16.84
C LYS A 132 -11.15 -20.27 16.65
N LYS A 133 -10.35 -20.34 15.58
CA LYS A 133 -9.40 -21.45 15.35
C LYS A 133 -8.19 -21.44 16.28
N SER A 134 -7.80 -20.29 16.83
CA SER A 134 -6.71 -20.22 17.82
C SER A 134 -7.15 -20.60 19.24
N LEU A 135 -8.45 -20.73 19.50
CA LEU A 135 -9.02 -21.08 20.80
C LEU A 135 -9.39 -22.57 20.94
N THR A 136 -9.29 -23.36 19.86
CA THR A 136 -9.33 -24.82 19.95
C THR A 136 -7.97 -25.34 20.43
N PRO A 137 -7.89 -26.05 21.58
CA PRO A 137 -6.64 -26.67 22.03
C PRO A 137 -6.13 -27.61 20.93
N ALA A 138 -4.82 -27.65 20.71
CA ALA A 138 -4.21 -28.76 19.97
C ALA A 138 -4.61 -30.08 20.66
N PRO A 139 -4.93 -31.15 19.92
CA PRO A 139 -5.23 -32.42 20.56
C PRO A 139 -3.98 -32.87 21.33
N SER A 140 -4.12 -33.06 22.64
CA SER A 140 -3.12 -33.74 23.46
C SER A 140 -2.89 -35.14 22.88
N PRO A 141 -1.64 -35.65 22.83
CA PRO A 141 -1.39 -37.03 22.44
C PRO A 141 -1.91 -37.93 23.57
N ASN A 142 -3.14 -38.43 23.42
CA ASN A 142 -3.68 -39.45 24.30
C ASN A 142 -3.12 -40.81 23.88
N GLY A 143 -2.65 -41.56 24.87
CA GLY A 143 -1.94 -42.81 24.70
C GLY A 143 -2.75 -43.97 24.14
N GLU A 144 -2.02 -44.86 23.50
CA GLU A 144 -2.29 -46.29 23.38
C GLU A 144 -1.10 -46.95 24.11
N GLY A 145 -1.30 -47.77 25.13
CA GLY A 145 -2.08 -48.99 25.07
C GLY A 145 -1.08 -50.15 25.03
N SER A 146 -0.81 -50.70 26.21
CA SER A 146 0.04 -51.84 26.52
C SER A 146 -0.31 -53.08 25.69
N GLU A 147 0.71 -53.83 25.23
CA GLU A 147 0.61 -55.27 25.00
C GLU A 147 2.01 -55.93 25.11
N GLU A 148 2.01 -57.21 25.46
CA GLU A 148 2.96 -57.93 26.31
C GLU A 148 4.17 -58.57 25.60
N ASN A 149 5.33 -58.56 26.30
CA ASN A 149 6.38 -59.62 26.47
C ASN A 149 7.01 -60.36 25.26
N PRO A 150 8.13 -61.12 25.43
CA PRO A 150 9.08 -61.22 26.54
C PRO A 150 10.57 -60.97 26.13
N GLY A 151 11.45 -60.83 27.11
CA GLY A 151 12.89 -60.60 26.91
C GLY A 151 13.71 -61.84 26.48
N PRO A 152 14.94 -61.65 25.95
CA PRO A 152 15.83 -62.76 25.64
C PRO A 152 16.69 -63.16 26.85
N GLN A 153 16.89 -64.47 26.98
CA GLN A 153 17.62 -65.13 28.05
C GLN A 153 19.12 -65.27 27.74
N ALA A 154 19.93 -64.94 28.74
CA ALA A 154 21.28 -65.43 29.10
C ALA A 154 22.49 -65.20 28.16
N GLY A 155 23.57 -64.76 28.81
CA GLY A 155 24.95 -64.65 28.34
C GLY A 155 25.78 -63.90 29.38
#